data_AF-A0A4U0WS53-F1
#
_entry.id   AF-A0A4U0WS53-F1
#
_cell.length_a   1.000
_cell.length_b   1.000
_cell.length_c   1.000
_cell.angle_alpha   90.00
_cell.angle_beta   90.00
_cell.angle_gamma   90.00
#
_symmetry.space_group_name_H-M   'P 1'
#
loop_
_entity.id
_entity.type
_entity.pdbx_description
1 polymer ?
#
loop_
_entity_poly.entity_id
_entity_poly.type
_entity_poly.pdbx_seq_one_letter_code
_entity_poly.pdbx_strand_id
1 'polypeptide(L)'
;MSRSRKIRILRSNYFRSETQFLRALEGISNRLVVVPKPARLSALRAELALIAQDLPAEVDVPVICPATLVDGAAGKSRHHRIVRLNPAEATSLNSAEKVPYLLMVEVLREDFDFDPDTKDNERLLTQLIAEK
;
A
#
# COMPACT_ATOMS: atom_id res chain seq x y z
N MET A 1 26.51 9.48 0.42
CA MET A 1 25.91 8.38 1.23
C MET A 1 26.40 7.04 0.70
N SER A 2 26.64 6.04 1.57
CA SER A 2 26.96 4.67 1.11
C SER A 2 25.75 3.99 0.45
N ARG A 3 26.01 3.05 -0.46
CA ARG A 3 24.96 2.26 -1.15
C ARG A 3 24.00 1.60 -0.15
N SER A 4 24.53 0.93 0.87
CA SER A 4 23.74 0.28 1.91
C SER A 4 22.83 1.25 2.68
N ARG A 5 23.26 2.51 2.86
CA ARG A 5 22.44 3.54 3.51
C ARG A 5 21.28 3.99 2.63
N LYS A 6 21.51 4.13 1.31
CA LYS A 6 20.45 4.43 0.33
C LYS A 6 19.40 3.32 0.30
N ILE A 7 19.84 2.05 0.18
CA ILE A 7 18.95 0.87 0.22
C ILE A 7 18.10 0.86 1.50
N ARG A 8 18.70 1.16 2.66
CA ARG A 8 17.98 1.22 3.93
C ARG A 8 16.91 2.31 3.93
N ILE A 9 17.15 3.45 3.30
CA ILE A 9 16.16 4.54 3.19
C ILE A 9 14.98 4.08 2.33
N LEU A 10 15.24 3.50 1.15
CA LEU A 10 14.20 2.98 0.26
C LEU A 10 13.33 1.93 0.97
N ARG A 11 13.96 0.93 1.59
CA ARG A 11 13.23 -0.10 2.36
C ARG A 11 12.42 0.50 3.51
N SER A 12 12.99 1.45 4.24
CA SER A 12 12.29 2.12 5.33
C SER A 12 11.09 2.92 4.84
N ASN A 13 11.16 3.50 3.64
CA ASN A 13 10.03 4.18 3.02
C ASN A 13 8.92 3.18 2.68
N TYR A 14 9.26 2.11 1.95
CA TYR A 14 8.34 1.04 1.61
C TYR A 14 7.60 0.50 2.86
N PHE A 15 8.31 0.05 3.90
CA PHE A 15 7.66 -0.49 5.09
C PHE A 15 6.80 0.54 5.84
N ARG A 16 7.18 1.83 5.78
CA ARG A 16 6.38 2.91 6.37
C ARG A 16 5.08 3.11 5.57
N SER A 17 5.17 3.22 4.24
CA SER A 17 4.02 3.35 3.35
C SER A 17 3.08 2.16 3.47
N GLU A 18 3.63 0.95 3.48
CA GLU A 18 2.88 -0.31 3.65
C GLU A 18 2.13 -0.34 4.98
N THR A 19 2.83 0.01 6.08
CA THR A 19 2.20 0.08 7.41
C THR A 19 1.10 1.14 7.46
N GLN A 20 1.30 2.30 6.83
CA GLN A 20 0.29 3.37 6.78
C GLN A 20 -0.94 2.94 6.00
N PHE A 21 -0.75 2.30 4.85
CA PHE A 21 -1.82 1.78 4.02
C PHE A 21 -2.65 0.73 4.74
N LEU A 22 -2.00 -0.30 5.32
CA LEU A 22 -2.69 -1.35 6.07
C LEU A 22 -3.44 -0.81 7.29
N ARG A 23 -2.84 0.15 8.03
CA ARG A 23 -3.51 0.84 9.13
C ARG A 23 -4.71 1.67 8.67
N ALA A 24 -4.63 2.30 7.51
CA ALA A 24 -5.75 3.05 6.95
C ALA A 24 -6.92 2.11 6.65
N LEU A 25 -6.67 0.97 5.99
CA LEU A 25 -7.67 -0.06 5.72
C LEU A 25 -8.28 -0.64 7.00
N GLU A 26 -7.46 -0.99 7.99
CA GLU A 26 -7.96 -1.44 9.29
C GLU A 26 -8.81 -0.37 9.98
N GLY A 27 -8.36 0.89 9.94
CA GLY A 27 -9.05 2.04 10.50
C GLY A 27 -10.45 2.24 9.93
N ILE A 28 -10.64 2.01 8.62
CA ILE A 28 -11.96 2.03 7.99
C ILE A 28 -12.89 1.01 8.64
N SER A 29 -12.43 -0.24 8.81
CA SER A 29 -13.25 -1.30 9.41
C SER A 29 -13.75 -0.92 10.80
N ASN A 30 -12.89 -0.31 11.61
CA ASN A 30 -13.23 0.15 12.96
C ASN A 30 -14.21 1.34 12.94
N ARG A 31 -14.02 2.32 12.05
CA ARG A 31 -14.93 3.48 11.94
C ARG A 31 -16.33 3.09 11.44
N LEU A 32 -16.45 2.05 10.62
CA LEU A 32 -17.74 1.59 10.10
C LEU A 32 -18.63 0.91 11.15
N VAL A 33 -18.07 0.50 12.31
CA VAL A 33 -18.84 -0.16 13.38
C VAL A 33 -19.97 0.72 13.89
N VAL A 34 -19.68 2.01 14.13
CA VAL A 34 -20.65 3.00 14.64
C VAL A 34 -21.62 3.50 13.57
N VAL A 35 -21.32 3.25 12.28
CA VAL A 35 -22.18 3.68 11.17
C VAL A 35 -23.39 2.74 11.07
N PRO A 36 -24.62 3.26 10.93
CA PRO A 36 -25.82 2.44 10.72
C PRO A 36 -25.68 1.52 9.50
N LYS A 37 -26.11 0.26 9.62
CA LYS A 37 -26.04 -0.74 8.54
C LYS A 37 -26.40 -0.22 7.13
N PRO A 38 -27.51 0.50 6.91
CA PRO A 38 -27.85 0.99 5.56
C PRO A 38 -26.87 2.02 4.99
N ALA A 39 -26.14 2.74 5.85
CA ALA A 39 -25.19 3.77 5.44
C ALA A 39 -23.74 3.27 5.28
N ARG A 40 -23.43 2.06 5.77
CA ARG A 40 -22.05 1.53 5.80
C ARG A 40 -21.39 1.44 4.44
N LEU A 41 -22.12 0.99 3.41
CA LEU A 41 -21.56 0.89 2.06
C LEU A 41 -21.17 2.26 1.52
N SER A 42 -22.00 3.28 1.72
CA SER A 42 -21.71 4.65 1.28
C SER A 42 -20.52 5.24 2.05
N ALA A 43 -20.45 5.03 3.37
CA ALA A 43 -19.32 5.47 4.19
C ALA A 43 -18.02 4.77 3.78
N LEU A 44 -18.04 3.44 3.56
CA LEU A 44 -16.90 2.67 3.06
C LEU A 44 -16.36 3.24 1.75
N ARG A 45 -17.25 3.54 0.81
CA ARG A 45 -16.87 4.11 -0.49
C ARG A 45 -16.21 5.48 -0.36
N ALA A 46 -16.74 6.35 0.50
CA ALA A 46 -16.16 7.67 0.75
C ALA A 46 -14.76 7.56 1.36
N GLU A 47 -14.59 6.69 2.35
CA GLU A 47 -13.29 6.45 3.01
C GLU A 47 -12.25 5.86 2.04
N LEU A 48 -12.64 4.88 1.22
CA LEU A 48 -11.75 4.30 0.20
C LEU A 48 -11.38 5.31 -0.89
N ALA A 49 -12.30 6.22 -1.23
CA ALA A 49 -12.01 7.28 -2.19
C ALA A 49 -10.94 8.24 -1.68
N LEU A 50 -10.84 8.46 -0.36
CA LEU A 50 -9.76 9.25 0.24
C LEU A 50 -8.43 8.50 0.14
N ILE A 51 -8.38 7.22 0.51
CA ILE A 51 -7.15 6.41 0.39
C ILE A 51 -6.68 6.34 -1.07
N ALA A 52 -7.61 6.23 -2.02
CA ALA A 52 -7.28 6.13 -3.44
C ALA A 52 -6.59 7.40 -4.00
N GLN A 53 -6.70 8.56 -3.34
CA GLN A 53 -6.00 9.78 -3.76
C GLN A 53 -4.49 9.70 -3.53
N ASP A 54 -4.05 8.88 -2.58
CA ASP A 54 -2.65 8.69 -2.24
C ASP A 54 -1.98 7.59 -3.11
N LEU A 55 -2.73 6.99 -4.03
CA LEU A 55 -2.23 5.99 -4.99
C LEU A 55 -1.95 6.62 -6.36
N PRO A 56 -0.92 6.17 -7.10
CA PRO A 56 -0.03 5.05 -6.79
C PRO A 56 1.07 5.39 -5.77
N ALA A 57 1.33 4.47 -4.83
CA ALA A 57 2.40 4.57 -3.83
C ALA A 57 3.24 3.29 -3.77
N GLU A 58 4.36 3.29 -3.05
CA GLU A 58 5.19 2.09 -2.81
C GLU A 58 4.52 1.14 -1.80
N VAL A 59 3.39 0.56 -2.20
CA VAL A 59 2.58 -0.36 -1.39
C VAL A 59 2.14 -1.56 -2.22
N ASP A 60 2.15 -2.73 -1.61
CA ASP A 60 1.70 -4.00 -2.17
C ASP A 60 0.80 -4.78 -1.20
N VAL A 61 0.54 -6.06 -1.47
CA VAL A 61 -0.06 -6.96 -0.49
C VAL A 61 0.80 -8.21 -0.41
N PRO A 62 1.86 -8.22 0.42
CA PRO A 62 2.88 -9.27 0.42
C PRO A 62 2.34 -10.70 0.61
N VAL A 63 1.22 -10.86 1.31
CA VAL A 63 0.58 -12.16 1.56
C VAL A 63 -0.13 -12.71 0.32
N ILE A 64 -0.63 -11.83 -0.55
CA ILE A 64 -1.39 -12.21 -1.75
C ILE A 64 -0.46 -12.27 -2.97
N CYS A 65 0.46 -11.31 -3.07
CA CYS A 65 1.45 -11.21 -4.13
C CYS A 65 2.82 -11.05 -3.46
N PRO A 66 3.53 -12.15 -3.17
CA PRO A 66 4.86 -12.07 -2.58
C PRO A 66 5.87 -11.53 -3.58
N ALA A 67 6.83 -10.76 -3.10
CA ALA A 67 7.88 -10.19 -3.94
C ALA A 67 8.65 -11.28 -4.71
N THR A 68 8.97 -10.99 -5.98
CA THR A 68 9.79 -11.87 -6.82
C THR A 68 11.24 -11.75 -6.38
N LEU A 69 11.87 -12.87 -6.02
CA LEU A 69 13.29 -12.91 -5.67
C LEU A 69 14.13 -13.19 -6.92
N VAL A 70 14.86 -12.18 -7.40
CA VAL A 70 15.83 -12.37 -8.50
C VAL A 70 17.00 -13.21 -7.97
N ASP A 71 17.29 -14.32 -8.65
CA ASP A 71 18.32 -15.31 -8.26
C ASP A 71 18.11 -15.93 -6.85
N GLY A 72 16.89 -15.87 -6.30
CA GLY A 72 16.61 -16.33 -4.93
C GLY A 72 17.20 -15.42 -3.83
N ALA A 73 17.73 -14.25 -4.19
CA ALA A 73 18.37 -13.34 -3.25
C ALA A 73 17.38 -12.28 -2.72
N ALA A 74 17.14 -12.27 -1.41
CA ALA A 74 16.32 -11.24 -0.74
C ALA A 74 16.89 -9.80 -0.87
N GLY A 75 18.16 -9.66 -1.29
CA GLY A 75 18.78 -8.38 -1.59
C GLY A 75 18.31 -7.75 -2.92
N LYS A 76 17.73 -8.57 -3.82
CA LYS A 76 17.31 -8.18 -5.17
C LYS A 76 15.81 -8.45 -5.39
N SER A 77 15.00 -8.26 -4.34
CA SER A 77 13.55 -8.47 -4.45
C SER A 77 12.90 -7.40 -5.33
N ARG A 78 11.97 -7.83 -6.18
CA ARG A 78 11.08 -6.96 -6.95
C ARG A 78 9.69 -7.02 -6.34
N HIS A 79 9.16 -5.85 -6.02
CA HIS A 79 7.89 -5.66 -5.37
C HIS A 79 6.82 -5.26 -6.37
N HIS A 80 5.57 -5.48 -5.99
CA HIS A 80 4.43 -5.09 -6.81
C HIS A 80 3.95 -3.70 -6.38
N ARG A 81 3.14 -3.03 -7.18
CA ARG A 81 2.60 -1.71 -6.83
C ARG A 81 1.09 -1.73 -6.99
N ILE A 82 0.37 -1.41 -5.92
CA ILE A 82 -1.06 -1.09 -6.02
C ILE A 82 -1.17 0.24 -6.74
N VAL A 83 -1.79 0.23 -7.92
CA VAL A 83 -1.98 1.43 -8.74
C VAL A 83 -3.35 2.04 -8.57
N ARG A 84 -4.35 1.23 -8.21
CA ARG A 84 -5.72 1.72 -8.07
C ARG A 84 -6.54 0.84 -7.13
N LEU A 85 -7.42 1.52 -6.39
CA LEU A 85 -8.56 0.92 -5.70
C LEU A 85 -9.82 1.39 -6.41
N ASN A 86 -10.81 0.51 -6.57
CA ASN A 86 -12.13 0.92 -7.08
C ASN A 86 -13.16 0.92 -5.93
N PRO A 87 -13.46 2.09 -5.32
CA PRO A 87 -14.47 2.16 -4.26
C PRO A 87 -15.84 1.66 -4.71
N ALA A 88 -16.21 1.87 -5.99
CA ALA A 88 -17.52 1.48 -6.48
C ALA A 88 -17.75 -0.05 -6.41
N GLU A 89 -16.70 -0.85 -6.51
CA GLU A 89 -16.75 -2.31 -6.44
C GLU A 89 -16.57 -2.86 -5.02
N ALA A 90 -16.28 -2.00 -4.03
CA ALA A 90 -16.16 -2.42 -2.65
C ALA A 90 -17.52 -2.83 -2.07
N THR A 91 -17.54 -3.83 -1.20
CA THR A 91 -18.74 -4.29 -0.49
C THR A 91 -18.45 -4.64 0.95
N SER A 92 -19.36 -4.33 1.87
CA SER A 92 -19.25 -4.75 3.27
C SER A 92 -19.74 -6.19 3.45
N LEU A 93 -18.99 -6.99 4.18
CA LEU A 93 -19.32 -8.36 4.56
C LEU A 93 -20.02 -8.39 5.94
N ASN A 94 -20.62 -9.54 6.29
CA ASN A 94 -21.49 -9.69 7.47
C ASN A 94 -20.93 -9.08 8.75
N SER A 95 -21.84 -8.47 9.52
CA SER A 95 -21.53 -7.58 10.64
C SER A 95 -21.35 -8.33 11.96
N ALA A 96 -20.10 -8.56 12.37
CA ALA A 96 -19.74 -8.93 13.74
C ALA A 96 -19.17 -7.69 14.48
N GLU A 97 -18.28 -7.88 15.47
CA GLU A 97 -17.62 -6.78 16.21
C GLU A 97 -16.82 -5.82 15.32
N LYS A 98 -16.27 -6.33 14.20
CA LYS A 98 -15.67 -5.54 13.13
C LYS A 98 -16.56 -5.58 11.89
N VAL A 99 -16.44 -4.58 11.02
CA VAL A 99 -17.09 -4.56 9.70
C VAL A 99 -16.09 -5.01 8.65
N PRO A 100 -16.01 -6.32 8.33
CA PRO A 100 -15.19 -6.79 7.22
C PRO A 100 -15.74 -6.24 5.90
N TYR A 101 -14.88 -6.07 4.92
CA TYR A 101 -15.28 -5.62 3.58
C TYR A 101 -14.34 -6.21 2.53
N LEU A 102 -14.86 -6.36 1.31
CA LEU A 102 -14.13 -6.81 0.14
C LEU A 102 -13.72 -5.59 -0.70
N LEU A 103 -12.50 -5.64 -1.23
CA LEU A 103 -11.91 -4.65 -2.11
C LEU A 103 -11.49 -5.29 -3.42
N MET A 104 -11.58 -4.52 -4.51
CA MET A 104 -10.88 -4.79 -5.75
C MET A 104 -9.66 -3.86 -5.85
N VAL A 105 -8.49 -4.45 -6.08
CA VAL A 105 -7.21 -3.74 -6.16
C VAL A 105 -6.55 -4.04 -7.50
N GLU A 106 -6.10 -3.01 -8.20
CA GLU A 106 -5.33 -3.14 -9.43
C GLU A 106 -3.84 -3.04 -9.10
N VAL A 107 -3.06 -4.01 -9.56
CA VAL A 107 -1.65 -4.17 -9.18
C VAL A 107 -0.76 -4.29 -10.42
N LEU A 108 0.30 -3.51 -10.48
CA LEU A 108 1.41 -3.73 -11.40
C LEU A 108 2.43 -4.66 -10.73
N ARG A 109 2.80 -5.74 -11.42
CA ARG A 109 3.71 -6.73 -10.86
C ARG A 109 5.16 -6.36 -11.15
N GLU A 110 6.04 -6.53 -10.15
CA GLU A 110 7.49 -6.31 -10.28
C GLU A 110 7.84 -4.87 -10.70
N ASP A 111 7.05 -3.92 -10.23
CA ASP A 111 7.07 -2.52 -10.66
C ASP A 111 8.18 -1.71 -9.99
N PHE A 112 8.65 -2.11 -8.80
CA PHE A 112 9.75 -1.43 -8.13
C PHE A 112 10.70 -2.39 -7.41
N ASP A 113 11.90 -1.89 -7.13
CA ASP A 113 12.97 -2.57 -6.41
C ASP A 113 13.67 -1.60 -5.45
N PHE A 114 14.72 -2.07 -4.78
CA PHE A 114 15.51 -1.25 -3.86
C PHE A 114 16.92 -0.94 -4.39
N ASP A 115 17.15 -1.02 -5.70
CA ASP A 115 18.43 -0.67 -6.29
C ASP A 115 18.58 0.87 -6.35
N PRO A 116 19.51 1.47 -5.60
CA PRO A 116 19.62 2.92 -5.50
C PRO A 116 20.16 3.61 -6.75
N ASP A 117 20.59 2.84 -7.77
CA ASP A 117 21.11 3.39 -9.02
C ASP A 117 20.04 3.41 -10.14
N THR A 118 18.82 2.92 -9.87
CA THR A 118 17.71 3.09 -10.82
C THR A 118 17.22 4.53 -10.78
N LYS A 119 16.84 5.06 -11.94
CA LYS A 119 16.43 6.48 -12.08
C LYS A 119 15.28 6.86 -11.15
N ASP A 120 14.35 5.92 -10.93
CA ASP A 120 13.18 6.16 -10.06
C ASP A 120 13.60 6.20 -8.58
N ASN A 121 14.48 5.30 -8.14
CA ASN A 121 14.98 5.30 -6.78
C ASN A 121 15.91 6.49 -6.50
N GLU A 122 16.67 6.97 -7.48
CA GLU A 122 17.45 8.20 -7.33
C GLU A 122 16.56 9.43 -7.06
N ARG A 123 15.45 9.55 -7.80
CA ARG A 123 14.45 10.61 -7.61
C ARG A 123 13.79 10.51 -6.23
N LEU A 124 13.33 9.32 -5.88
CA LEU A 124 12.70 9.06 -4.59
C LEU A 124 13.67 9.33 -3.42
N LEU A 125 14.92 8.89 -3.51
CA LEU A 125 15.93 9.18 -2.49
C LEU A 125 16.15 10.68 -2.30
N THR A 126 16.14 11.44 -3.40
CA THR A 126 16.27 12.91 -3.35
C THR A 126 15.10 13.52 -2.58
N GLN A 127 13.87 13.07 -2.85
CA GLN A 127 12.66 13.50 -2.14
C GLN A 127 12.71 13.12 -0.65
N LEU A 128 12.97 11.86 -0.32
CA LEU A 128 13.00 11.35 1.05
C LEU A 128 14.10 11.98 1.93
N ILE A 129 15.17 12.46 1.31
CA ILE A 129 16.24 13.19 2.02
C ILE A 129 15.81 14.64 2.26
N ALA A 130 15.05 15.25 1.34
CA ALA A 130 14.55 16.63 1.48
C ALA A 130 13.38 16.75 2.46
N GLU A 131 12.58 15.70 2.63
CA GLU A 131 11.46 15.64 3.60
C GLU A 131 11.91 15.45 5.06
N LYS A 132 13.22 15.32 5.31
CA LYS A 132 13.83 15.21 6.64
C LYS A 132 14.47 16.50 7.10
#